data_AF-X1VS81-F1
#
_entry.id   AF-X1VS81-F1
#
_cell.length_a   1.000
_cell.length_b   1.000
_cell.length_c   1.000
_cell.angle_alpha   90.00
_cell.angle_beta   90.00
_cell.angle_gamma   90.00
#
_symmetry.space_group_name_H-M   'P 1'
#
loop_
_entity.id
_entity.type
_entity.pdbx_description
1 polymer ?
#
loop_
_entity_poly.entity_id
_entity_poly.type
_entity_poly.pdbx_seq_one_letter_code
_entity_poly.pdbx_strand_id
1 'polypeptide(L)'
;PELTTEHITKGLEALAKSANSTPVYVSGGKLYQLDDSGKLSEEEHAAAKPYLWPIGHNVRPAAQSLGIRYCTDCHATDGPFFFGDVTVDSPVVAAGGAKKMVEFLKVRPFYTKAFAFSFVFRPWMKIIALGSCAVIAVVLLLYVLKALACVVKVLAGRD
;
A
#
# COMPACT_ATOMS: atom_id res chain seq x y z
N PRO A 1 -22.12 -21.06 -8.19
CA PRO A 1 -22.05 -22.49 -7.80
C PRO A 1 -20.73 -22.78 -7.09
N GLU A 2 -20.82 -23.24 -5.84
CA GLU A 2 -19.67 -23.58 -5.02
C GLU A 2 -19.10 -24.96 -5.44
N LEU A 3 -17.81 -25.01 -5.75
CA LEU A 3 -17.10 -26.25 -6.08
C LEU A 3 -16.52 -26.88 -4.82
N THR A 4 -16.87 -28.14 -4.58
CA THR A 4 -16.29 -28.99 -3.55
C THR A 4 -15.13 -29.80 -4.12
N THR A 5 -14.30 -30.37 -3.24
CA THR A 5 -13.23 -31.30 -3.64
C THR A 5 -13.77 -32.51 -4.40
N GLU A 6 -14.97 -33.00 -4.06
CA GLU A 6 -15.62 -34.09 -4.78
C GLU A 6 -15.95 -33.75 -6.23
N HIS A 7 -16.40 -32.51 -6.50
CA HIS A 7 -16.63 -32.05 -7.87
C HIS A 7 -15.32 -32.01 -8.68
N ILE A 8 -14.24 -31.54 -8.04
CA ILE A 8 -12.91 -31.48 -8.67
C ILE A 8 -12.42 -32.90 -8.98
N THR A 9 -12.48 -33.82 -8.03
CA THR A 9 -12.07 -35.22 -8.21
C THR A 9 -12.82 -35.87 -9.38
N LYS A 10 -14.17 -35.79 -9.40
CA LYS A 10 -14.98 -36.36 -10.50
C LYS A 10 -14.62 -35.76 -11.86
N GLY A 11 -14.36 -34.45 -11.92
CA GLY A 11 -13.94 -33.78 -13.14
C GLY A 11 -12.56 -34.26 -13.62
N LEU A 12 -11.58 -34.37 -12.71
CA LEU A 12 -10.24 -34.85 -13.03
C LEU A 12 -10.24 -36.32 -13.47
N GLU A 13 -11.03 -37.19 -12.81
CA GLU A 13 -11.19 -38.60 -13.21
C GLU A 13 -11.80 -38.75 -14.61
N ALA A 14 -12.79 -37.91 -14.95
CA ALA A 14 -13.40 -37.92 -16.28
C ALA A 14 -12.40 -37.46 -17.35
N LEU A 15 -11.63 -36.40 -17.06
CA LEU A 15 -10.61 -35.90 -17.97
C LEU A 15 -9.46 -36.89 -18.16
N ALA A 16 -9.05 -37.59 -17.10
CA ALA A 16 -7.97 -38.58 -17.15
C ALA A 16 -8.25 -39.74 -18.12
N LYS A 17 -9.53 -40.04 -18.40
CA LYS A 17 -9.94 -41.07 -19.38
C LYS A 17 -9.81 -40.63 -20.84
N SER A 18 -9.68 -39.31 -21.09
CA SER A 18 -9.76 -38.73 -22.44
C SER A 18 -8.55 -37.86 -22.80
N ALA A 19 -7.77 -37.43 -21.81
CA ALA A 19 -6.61 -36.56 -22.01
C ALA A 19 -5.34 -37.38 -22.26
N ASN A 20 -4.51 -36.91 -23.19
CA ASN A 20 -3.17 -37.46 -23.44
C ASN A 20 -2.11 -36.97 -22.43
N SER A 21 -2.53 -36.17 -21.44
CA SER A 21 -1.67 -35.54 -20.44
C SER A 21 -2.38 -35.53 -19.09
N THR A 22 -1.62 -35.34 -18.02
CA THR A 22 -2.17 -35.28 -16.66
C THR A 22 -3.10 -34.06 -16.48
N PRO A 23 -4.40 -34.26 -16.24
CA PRO A 23 -5.32 -33.15 -16.01
C PRO A 23 -5.07 -32.53 -14.63
N VAL A 24 -5.12 -31.21 -14.58
CA VAL A 24 -5.02 -30.42 -13.35
C VAL A 24 -6.11 -29.37 -13.32
N TYR A 25 -6.53 -29.00 -12.12
CA TYR A 25 -7.44 -27.88 -11.91
C TYR A 25 -6.73 -26.79 -11.10
N VAL A 26 -6.82 -25.53 -11.56
CA VAL A 26 -6.04 -24.41 -11.02
C VAL A 26 -7.01 -23.35 -10.52
N SER A 27 -7.06 -23.12 -9.20
CA SER A 27 -8.00 -22.17 -8.59
C SER A 27 -7.56 -21.76 -7.18
N GLY A 28 -7.86 -20.51 -6.78
CA GLY A 28 -7.72 -20.06 -5.39
C GLY A 28 -6.31 -20.19 -4.80
N GLY A 29 -5.26 -19.95 -5.58
CA GLY A 29 -3.88 -20.10 -5.11
C GLY A 29 -3.33 -21.53 -5.16
N LYS A 30 -4.15 -22.53 -5.52
CA LYS A 30 -3.75 -23.94 -5.54
C LYS A 30 -3.92 -24.61 -6.90
N LEU A 31 -3.12 -25.64 -7.13
CA LEU A 31 -3.26 -26.65 -8.16
C LEU A 31 -3.77 -27.93 -7.52
N TYR A 32 -4.77 -28.52 -8.16
CA TYR A 32 -5.45 -29.74 -7.77
C TYR A 32 -5.16 -30.82 -8.83
N GLN A 33 -4.66 -31.97 -8.39
CA GLN A 33 -4.33 -33.09 -9.26
C GLN A 33 -4.67 -34.41 -8.55
N LEU A 34 -4.87 -35.50 -9.31
CA LEU A 34 -4.91 -36.84 -8.75
C LEU A 34 -3.48 -37.38 -8.59
N ASP A 35 -3.18 -37.91 -7.41
CA ASP A 35 -1.94 -38.64 -7.15
C ASP A 35 -1.96 -40.06 -7.75
N ASP A 36 -0.84 -40.78 -7.63
CA ASP A 36 -0.69 -42.15 -8.14
C ASP A 36 -1.68 -43.15 -7.51
N SER A 37 -2.28 -42.79 -6.36
CA SER A 37 -3.31 -43.58 -5.67
C SER A 37 -4.74 -43.18 -6.05
N GLY A 38 -4.90 -42.21 -6.95
CA GLY A 38 -6.20 -41.68 -7.38
C GLY A 38 -6.83 -40.71 -6.38
N LYS A 39 -6.08 -40.23 -5.38
CA LYS A 39 -6.57 -39.26 -4.39
C LYS A 39 -6.20 -37.85 -4.81
N LEU A 40 -7.07 -36.88 -4.47
CA LEU A 40 -6.83 -35.47 -4.74
C LEU A 40 -5.67 -34.93 -3.90
N SER A 41 -4.62 -34.45 -4.56
CA SER A 41 -3.52 -33.69 -3.99
C SER A 41 -3.70 -32.20 -4.27
N GLU A 42 -3.35 -31.36 -3.29
CA GLU A 42 -3.39 -29.89 -3.41
C GLU A 42 -1.98 -29.32 -3.19
N GLU A 43 -1.53 -28.46 -4.09
CA GLU A 43 -0.25 -27.76 -3.96
C GLU A 43 -0.36 -26.28 -4.32
N GLU A 44 0.47 -25.42 -3.73
CA GLU A 44 0.56 -24.03 -4.18
C GLU A 44 1.23 -23.97 -5.55
N HIS A 45 0.64 -23.23 -6.50
CA HIS A 45 1.19 -23.12 -7.85
C HIS A 45 1.22 -21.67 -8.34
N ALA A 46 2.28 -21.30 -9.07
CA ALA A 46 2.48 -19.93 -9.55
C ALA A 46 1.32 -19.44 -10.45
N ALA A 47 0.78 -20.33 -11.29
CA ALA A 47 -0.36 -20.03 -12.16
C ALA A 47 -1.69 -19.85 -11.41
N ALA A 48 -1.77 -20.35 -10.17
CA ALA A 48 -2.96 -20.22 -9.33
C ALA A 48 -2.95 -18.95 -8.48
N LYS A 49 -1.83 -18.21 -8.46
CA LYS A 49 -1.70 -17.02 -7.62
C LYS A 49 -2.79 -16.00 -7.97
N PRO A 50 -3.39 -15.35 -6.96
CA PRO A 50 -4.35 -14.29 -7.19
C PRO A 50 -3.68 -13.15 -7.96
N TYR A 51 -4.43 -12.54 -8.86
CA TYR A 51 -3.99 -11.38 -9.63
C TYR A 51 -5.10 -10.35 -9.66
N LEU A 52 -4.72 -9.07 -9.76
CA LEU A 52 -5.68 -7.98 -9.88
C LEU A 52 -5.93 -7.70 -11.36
N TRP A 53 -7.19 -7.70 -11.75
CA TRP A 53 -7.60 -7.08 -13.00
C TRP A 53 -7.61 -5.56 -12.81
N PRO A 54 -6.90 -4.79 -13.65
CA PRO A 54 -7.03 -3.34 -13.67
C PRO A 54 -8.37 -2.99 -14.30
N ILE A 55 -9.45 -3.14 -13.55
CA ILE A 55 -10.77 -2.69 -13.97
C ILE A 55 -10.75 -1.17 -13.84
N GLY A 56 -10.50 -0.48 -14.96
CA GLY A 56 -10.22 0.95 -15.04
C GLY A 56 -11.38 1.90 -14.72
N HIS A 57 -12.37 1.49 -13.93
CA HIS A 57 -13.62 2.24 -13.75
C HIS A 57 -13.91 2.69 -12.31
N ASN A 58 -12.97 2.56 -11.37
CA ASN A 58 -13.14 3.17 -10.03
C ASN A 58 -12.92 4.69 -10.05
N VAL A 59 -13.56 5.38 -10.99
CA VAL A 59 -13.60 6.84 -11.02
C VAL A 59 -14.59 7.27 -9.95
N ARG A 60 -14.08 7.82 -8.85
CA ARG A 60 -14.89 8.39 -7.78
C ARG A 60 -15.05 9.90 -8.04
N PRO A 61 -16.20 10.51 -7.73
CA PRO A 61 -16.30 11.96 -7.64
C PRO A 61 -15.18 12.54 -6.76
N ALA A 62 -14.77 13.79 -7.01
CA ALA A 62 -13.65 14.40 -6.28
C ALA A 62 -13.82 14.31 -4.74
N ALA A 63 -15.05 14.54 -4.24
CA ALA A 63 -15.39 14.44 -2.81
C ALA A 63 -15.23 13.02 -2.21
N GLN A 64 -15.16 11.98 -3.03
CA GLN A 64 -15.02 10.58 -2.64
C GLN A 64 -13.65 9.97 -3.03
N SER A 65 -12.77 10.78 -3.63
CA SER A 65 -11.44 10.33 -4.03
C SER A 65 -10.55 10.17 -2.80
N LEU A 66 -9.81 9.06 -2.73
CA LEU A 66 -8.80 8.89 -1.69
C LEU A 66 -7.73 9.98 -1.84
N GLY A 67 -7.30 10.57 -0.71
CA GLY A 67 -6.29 11.62 -0.69
C GLY A 67 -6.83 13.04 -0.86
N ILE A 68 -8.14 13.23 -1.05
CA ILE A 68 -8.74 14.58 -1.13
C ILE A 68 -8.59 15.38 0.17
N ARG A 69 -8.49 14.71 1.32
CA ARG A 69 -8.36 15.36 2.63
C ARG A 69 -6.88 15.44 3.01
N TYR A 70 -6.23 14.29 3.08
CA TYR A 70 -4.84 14.20 3.54
C TYR A 70 -4.07 13.09 2.82
N CYS A 71 -2.76 13.26 2.70
CA CYS A 71 -1.89 12.21 2.14
C CYS A 71 -1.96 10.90 2.93
N THR A 72 -2.29 10.97 4.23
CA THR A 72 -2.45 9.81 5.13
C THR A 72 -3.63 8.91 4.75
N ASP A 73 -4.59 9.40 3.96
CA ASP A 73 -5.70 8.58 3.46
C ASP A 73 -5.18 7.36 2.66
N CYS A 74 -4.01 7.49 2.03
CA CYS A 74 -3.31 6.38 1.36
C CYS A 74 -2.01 5.99 2.05
N HIS A 75 -1.26 6.96 2.60
CA HIS A 75 0.10 6.75 3.10
C HIS A 75 0.20 6.60 4.63
N ALA A 76 -0.89 6.36 5.35
CA ALA A 76 -0.80 5.99 6.76
C ALA A 76 -0.09 4.63 6.94
N THR A 77 0.53 4.40 8.10
CA THR A 77 1.24 3.13 8.42
C THR A 77 0.33 1.91 8.48
N ASP A 78 -0.97 2.14 8.57
CA ASP A 78 -2.08 1.19 8.62
C ASP A 78 -3.15 1.50 7.55
N GLY A 79 -2.85 2.40 6.60
CA GLY A 79 -3.77 2.83 5.56
C GLY A 79 -4.29 1.65 4.72
N PRO A 80 -5.63 1.53 4.51
CA PRO A 80 -6.23 0.43 3.77
C PRO A 80 -5.72 0.31 2.33
N PHE A 81 -5.23 1.40 1.74
CA PHE A 81 -4.65 1.40 0.39
C PHE A 81 -3.48 0.41 0.24
N PHE A 82 -2.63 0.27 1.25
CA PHE A 82 -1.54 -0.72 1.23
C PHE A 82 -1.85 -1.95 2.10
N PHE A 83 -2.49 -1.76 3.24
CA PHE A 83 -2.60 -2.78 4.29
C PHE A 83 -4.02 -3.33 4.48
N GLY A 84 -4.95 -2.92 3.61
CA GLY A 84 -6.29 -3.52 3.53
C GLY A 84 -6.22 -4.96 3.05
N ASP A 85 -7.14 -5.77 3.57
CA ASP A 85 -7.33 -7.16 3.15
C ASP A 85 -8.21 -7.21 1.89
N VAL A 86 -7.72 -7.88 0.87
CA VAL A 86 -8.45 -8.17 -0.37
C VAL A 86 -8.76 -9.66 -0.36
N THR A 87 -10.05 -9.98 -0.30
CA THR A 87 -10.54 -11.35 -0.42
C THR A 87 -10.27 -11.87 -1.83
N VAL A 88 -9.57 -13.00 -1.93
CA VAL A 88 -9.38 -13.71 -3.19
C VAL A 88 -10.67 -14.47 -3.51
N ASP A 89 -11.31 -14.08 -4.60
CA ASP A 89 -12.47 -14.82 -5.12
C ASP A 89 -12.00 -16.14 -5.73
N SER A 90 -12.68 -17.23 -5.37
CA SER A 90 -12.39 -18.57 -5.87
C SER A 90 -13.68 -19.38 -5.89
N PRO A 91 -13.95 -20.13 -6.98
CA PRO A 91 -15.07 -21.06 -7.03
C PRO A 91 -14.91 -22.25 -6.06
N VAL A 92 -13.71 -22.51 -5.54
CA VAL A 92 -13.46 -23.58 -4.57
C VAL A 92 -13.61 -23.04 -3.15
N VAL A 93 -14.60 -23.56 -2.42
CA VAL A 93 -14.99 -23.09 -1.08
C VAL A 93 -13.82 -23.08 -0.09
N ALA A 94 -12.98 -24.12 -0.15
CA ALA A 94 -11.84 -24.29 0.76
C ALA A 94 -10.59 -23.48 0.37
N ALA A 95 -10.59 -22.80 -0.79
CA ALA A 95 -9.40 -22.15 -1.37
C ALA A 95 -9.42 -20.62 -1.24
N GLY A 96 -10.28 -20.06 -0.39
CA GLY A 96 -10.39 -18.62 -0.16
C GLY A 96 -9.40 -18.12 0.90
N GLY A 97 -8.78 -16.97 0.64
CA GLY A 97 -7.92 -16.28 1.60
C GLY A 97 -7.90 -14.77 1.37
N ALA A 98 -7.52 -14.02 2.39
CA ALA A 98 -7.24 -12.60 2.26
C ALA A 98 -5.76 -12.37 1.93
N LYS A 99 -5.50 -11.45 1.00
CA LYS A 99 -4.16 -10.95 0.68
C LYS A 99 -4.08 -9.47 0.94
N LYS A 100 -2.94 -8.98 1.42
CA LYS A 100 -2.76 -7.55 1.63
C LYS A 100 -2.60 -6.84 0.29
N MET A 101 -3.20 -5.66 0.15
CA MET A 101 -3.14 -4.89 -1.11
C MET A 101 -1.69 -4.64 -1.59
N VAL A 102 -0.78 -4.42 -0.65
CA VAL A 102 0.66 -4.23 -0.89
C VAL A 102 1.32 -5.41 -1.64
N GLU A 103 0.82 -6.63 -1.49
CA GLU A 103 1.34 -7.82 -2.19
C GLU A 103 1.10 -7.73 -3.70
N PHE A 104 0.02 -7.08 -4.13
CA PHE A 104 -0.29 -6.89 -5.55
C PHE A 104 0.42 -5.69 -6.16
N LEU A 105 0.79 -4.68 -5.34
CA LEU A 105 1.46 -3.47 -5.78
C LEU A 105 2.96 -3.65 -6.05
N LYS A 106 3.52 -4.84 -5.75
CA LYS A 106 4.95 -5.18 -5.91
C LYS A 106 5.89 -4.22 -5.16
N VAL A 107 5.43 -3.64 -4.05
CA VAL A 107 6.24 -2.78 -3.17
C VAL A 107 6.44 -3.46 -1.82
N ARG A 108 7.53 -3.12 -1.12
CA ARG A 108 7.84 -3.73 0.18
C ARG A 108 7.01 -3.07 1.30
N PRO A 109 6.30 -3.84 2.14
CA PRO A 109 5.52 -3.28 3.26
C PRO A 109 6.36 -2.40 4.19
N PHE A 110 7.57 -2.84 4.52
CA PHE A 110 8.49 -2.09 5.36
C PHE A 110 8.86 -0.73 4.76
N TYR A 111 9.14 -0.68 3.45
CA TYR A 111 9.46 0.56 2.76
C TYR A 111 8.29 1.55 2.86
N THR A 112 7.07 1.10 2.59
CA THR A 112 5.87 1.95 2.68
C THR A 112 5.63 2.46 4.10
N LYS A 113 5.85 1.63 5.13
CA LYS A 113 5.73 2.03 6.53
C LYS A 113 6.82 3.01 6.97
N ALA A 114 8.07 2.77 6.59
CA ALA A 114 9.18 3.66 6.90
C ALA A 114 8.98 5.05 6.26
N PHE A 115 8.53 5.07 5.00
CA PHE A 115 8.16 6.31 4.33
C PHE A 115 7.03 7.03 5.08
N ALA A 116 5.93 6.34 5.40
CA ALA A 116 4.82 6.91 6.18
C ALA A 116 5.29 7.51 7.52
N PHE A 117 6.13 6.77 8.25
CA PHE A 117 6.68 7.19 9.54
C PHE A 117 7.49 8.48 9.46
N SER A 118 8.21 8.72 8.35
CA SER A 118 8.97 9.97 8.17
C SER A 118 8.09 11.24 8.26
N PHE A 119 6.79 11.14 7.93
CA PHE A 119 5.86 12.28 7.99
C PHE A 119 5.43 12.63 9.41
N VAL A 120 5.62 11.74 10.39
CA VAL A 120 5.36 12.04 11.81
C VAL A 120 6.29 13.18 12.29
N PHE A 121 7.48 13.31 11.70
CA PHE A 121 8.43 14.37 12.03
C PHE A 121 8.20 15.68 11.28
N ARG A 122 7.25 15.72 10.34
CA ARG A 122 6.96 16.92 9.54
C ARG A 122 6.56 18.13 10.41
N PRO A 123 5.71 18.00 11.46
CA PRO A 123 5.40 19.13 12.35
C PRO A 123 6.64 19.64 13.09
N TRP A 124 7.49 18.74 13.59
CA TRP A 124 8.74 19.09 14.27
C TRP A 124 9.70 19.85 13.36
N MET A 125 9.88 19.39 12.12
CA MET A 125 10.67 20.09 11.12
C MET A 125 10.15 21.52 10.89
N LYS A 126 8.82 21.71 10.81
CA LYS A 126 8.22 23.05 10.67
C LYS A 126 8.47 23.93 11.89
N ILE A 127 8.27 23.40 13.09
CA ILE A 127 8.47 24.15 14.34
C ILE A 127 9.93 24.58 14.48
N ILE A 128 10.87 23.67 14.26
CA ILE A 128 12.30 23.95 14.33
C ILE A 128 12.70 24.98 13.27
N ALA A 129 12.29 24.80 12.01
CA ALA A 129 12.60 25.72 10.94
C ALA A 129 12.04 27.14 11.21
N LEU A 130 10.77 27.25 11.61
CA LEU A 130 10.16 28.53 11.96
C LEU A 130 10.84 29.17 13.17
N GLY A 131 11.19 28.39 14.19
CA GLY A 131 11.97 28.85 15.34
C GLY A 131 13.33 29.41 14.93
N SER A 132 14.07 28.70 14.08
CA SER A 132 15.34 29.18 13.53
C SER A 132 15.17 30.48 12.73
N CYS A 133 14.15 30.57 11.87
CA CYS A 133 13.84 31.80 11.15
C CYS A 133 13.51 32.96 12.09
N ALA A 134 12.76 32.72 13.16
CA ALA A 134 12.41 33.74 14.14
C ALA A 134 13.65 34.26 14.89
N VAL A 135 14.56 33.37 15.30
CA VAL A 135 15.83 33.76 15.93
C VAL A 135 16.67 34.61 14.97
N ILE A 136 16.81 34.20 13.71
CA ILE A 136 17.54 34.96 12.70
C ILE A 136 16.89 36.34 12.50
N ALA A 137 15.56 36.41 12.42
CA ALA A 137 14.84 37.66 12.26
C ALA A 137 15.05 38.62 13.44
N VAL A 138 15.05 38.12 14.68
CA VAL A 138 15.33 38.92 15.88
C VAL A 138 16.77 39.45 15.85
N VAL A 139 17.75 38.62 15.51
CA VAL A 139 19.15 39.05 15.40
C VAL A 139 19.29 40.16 14.35
N LEU A 140 18.74 39.96 13.15
CA LEU A 140 18.77 40.98 12.09
C LEU A 140 18.08 42.28 12.53
N LEU A 141 16.94 42.19 13.21
CA LEU A 141 16.22 43.36 13.73
C LEU A 141 17.07 44.13 14.74
N LEU A 142 17.78 43.46 15.65
CA LEU A 142 18.67 44.11 16.61
C LEU A 142 19.82 44.85 15.91
N TYR A 143 20.40 44.27 14.86
CA TYR A 143 21.44 44.95 14.08
C TYR A 143 20.89 46.18 13.34
N VAL A 144 19.68 46.10 12.76
CA VAL A 144 19.01 47.23 12.12
C VAL A 144 18.75 48.36 13.12
N LEU A 145 18.23 48.05 14.31
CA LEU A 145 17.99 49.04 15.36
C LEU A 145 19.30 49.68 15.86
N LYS A 146 20.38 48.90 16.00
CA LYS A 146 21.71 49.43 16.33
C LYS A 146 22.24 50.37 15.26
N ALA A 147 22.10 50.01 13.98
CA ALA A 147 22.50 50.86 12.87
C ALA A 147 21.71 52.18 12.85
N LEU A 148 20.39 52.12 13.02
CA LEU A 148 19.52 53.29 13.17
C LEU A 148 19.95 54.19 14.33
N ALA A 149 20.25 53.63 15.49
CA ALA A 149 20.71 54.39 16.64
C ALA A 149 22.05 55.11 16.37
N CYS A 150 22.96 54.47 15.63
CA CYS A 150 24.22 55.09 15.20
C CYS A 150 23.97 56.25 14.23
N VAL A 151 23.13 56.06 13.21
CA VAL A 151 22.76 57.11 12.25
C VAL A 151 22.13 58.30 12.95
N VAL A 152 21.21 58.06 13.90
CA VAL A 152 20.57 59.14 14.68
C VAL A 152 21.58 59.92 15.52
N LYS A 153 22.57 59.25 16.14
CA LYS A 153 23.63 59.95 16.91
C LYS A 153 24.45 60.89 16.03
N VAL A 154 24.87 60.41 14.85
CA VAL A 154 25.63 61.20 13.88
C VAL A 154 24.80 62.40 13.39
N LEU A 155 23.52 62.18 13.05
CA LEU A 155 22.63 63.26 12.62
C LEU A 155 22.30 64.27 13.73
N ALA A 156 22.31 63.84 15.00
CA ALA A 156 22.04 64.70 16.16
C ALA A 156 23.26 65.48 16.64
N GLY A 157 24.44 65.35 16.00
CA GLY A 157 25.67 66.06 16.37
C GLY A 157 26.19 65.71 17.77
N ARG A 158 25.85 64.53 18.28
CA ARG A 158 26.38 63.99 19.55
C ARG A 158 27.43 62.94 19.22
N ASP A 159 28.67 63.39 19.06
CA ASP A 159 29.85 62.53 19.08
C ASP A 159 30.25 62.21 20.54
#